data_AF-A0A0N9V360-F1
#
_entry.id   AF-A0A0N9V360-F1
#
_cell.length_a   1.000
_cell.length_b   1.000
_cell.length_c   1.000
_cell.angle_alpha   90.00
_cell.angle_beta   90.00
_cell.angle_gamma   90.00
#
_symmetry.space_group_name_H-M   'P 1'
#
loop_
_entity.id
_entity.type
_entity.pdbx_description
1 polymer ?
#
loop_
_entity_poly.entity_id
_entity_poly.type
_entity_poly.pdbx_seq_one_letter_code
_entity_poly.pdbx_strand_id
1 'polypeptide(L)'
;MKKSEAWTPRMLAAALFALMPAASAIADEPASESDRFFLDEAASACRSGDFPAFLWPFANSSAVRARYGAAAGASDDFPIVMIDYSYVTRASERLFEANGGDPRQLVYVQVDFSTGPDGVERVDWAPGRFEPDEGDGPGTLIEKTGPGGSLHFRKAADCWQLTQDIRNKAGAP
;
A
#
# COMPACT_ATOMS: atom_id res chain seq x y z
N MET A 1 28.84 -21.69 -84.16
CA MET A 1 28.73 -20.22 -84.36
C MET A 1 27.30 -19.78 -84.10
N LYS A 2 27.11 -18.63 -83.43
CA LYS A 2 25.83 -17.99 -82.97
C LYS A 2 25.21 -18.65 -81.73
N LYS A 3 24.71 -17.94 -80.71
CA LYS A 3 24.34 -16.51 -80.55
C LYS A 3 24.31 -16.14 -79.05
N SER A 4 24.53 -14.87 -78.80
CA SER A 4 24.52 -14.11 -77.53
C SER A 4 23.12 -13.87 -76.94
N GLU A 5 23.07 -13.51 -75.65
CA GLU A 5 22.15 -12.59 -74.91
C GLU A 5 21.94 -13.10 -73.46
N ALA A 6 21.66 -12.34 -72.40
CA ALA A 6 21.95 -10.99 -71.89
C ALA A 6 21.26 -10.91 -70.49
N TRP A 7 21.91 -10.28 -69.50
CA TRP A 7 21.38 -9.49 -68.36
C TRP A 7 20.13 -9.96 -67.57
N THR A 8 20.09 -9.98 -66.23
CA THR A 8 19.95 -8.78 -65.36
C THR A 8 20.11 -9.19 -63.88
N PRO A 9 20.81 -8.43 -63.01
CA PRO A 9 20.83 -8.65 -61.57
C PRO A 9 19.68 -7.88 -60.89
N ARG A 10 18.91 -8.52 -60.01
CA ARG A 10 18.00 -7.84 -59.08
C ARG A 10 18.50 -8.03 -57.66
N MET A 11 19.02 -6.93 -57.11
CA MET A 11 19.29 -6.76 -55.69
C MET A 11 18.01 -6.96 -54.88
N LEU A 12 18.04 -7.88 -53.92
CA LEU A 12 17.04 -7.99 -52.86
C LEU A 12 17.56 -7.20 -51.65
N ALA A 13 17.00 -6.01 -51.46
CA ALA A 13 17.14 -5.26 -50.22
C ALA A 13 16.28 -5.94 -49.14
N ALA A 14 16.92 -6.60 -48.18
CA ALA A 14 16.27 -7.12 -46.99
C ALA A 14 16.09 -5.98 -45.98
N ALA A 15 14.85 -5.51 -45.84
CA ALA A 15 14.47 -4.55 -44.81
C ALA A 15 14.42 -5.26 -43.44
N LEU A 16 15.45 -5.07 -42.61
CA LEU A 16 15.38 -5.35 -41.17
C LEU A 16 14.44 -4.32 -40.52
N PHE A 17 13.20 -4.71 -40.26
CA PHE A 17 12.36 -4.00 -39.30
C PHE A 17 12.86 -4.31 -37.89
N ALA A 18 13.61 -3.38 -37.30
CA ALA A 18 13.98 -3.40 -35.90
C ALA A 18 12.71 -3.21 -35.04
N LEU A 19 12.25 -4.29 -34.40
CA LEU A 19 11.27 -4.23 -33.32
C LEU A 19 11.94 -3.60 -32.10
N MET A 20 11.93 -2.27 -32.00
CA MET A 20 12.27 -1.60 -30.75
C MET A 20 11.11 -1.82 -29.76
N PRO A 21 11.36 -2.37 -28.56
CA PRO A 21 10.37 -2.36 -27.51
C PRO A 21 10.07 -0.90 -27.18
N ALA A 22 8.81 -0.49 -27.36
CA ALA A 22 8.32 0.76 -26.84
C ALA A 22 8.39 0.65 -25.31
N ALA A 23 9.49 1.13 -24.73
CA ALA A 23 9.56 1.40 -23.32
C ALA A 23 8.54 2.52 -23.05
N SER A 24 7.34 2.14 -22.60
CA SER A 24 6.42 3.09 -22.00
C SER A 24 7.13 3.67 -20.79
N ALA A 25 7.71 4.85 -20.96
CA ALA A 25 8.10 5.68 -19.84
C ALA A 25 6.81 6.03 -19.12
N ILE A 26 6.51 5.30 -18.04
CA ILE A 26 5.54 5.72 -17.05
C ILE A 26 6.16 7.00 -16.49
N ALA A 27 5.65 8.15 -16.93
CA ALA A 27 6.04 9.41 -16.33
C ALA A 27 5.62 9.34 -14.86
N ASP A 28 6.59 9.43 -13.95
CA ASP A 28 6.30 9.62 -12.53
C ASP A 28 5.49 10.92 -12.42
N GLU A 29 4.19 10.81 -12.16
CA GLU A 29 3.41 11.99 -11.83
C GLU A 29 3.98 12.58 -10.54
N PRO A 30 4.17 13.91 -10.49
CA PRO A 30 4.66 14.55 -9.28
C PRO A 30 3.69 14.25 -8.13
N ALA A 31 4.25 13.88 -6.98
CA ALA A 31 3.47 13.59 -5.77
C ALA A 31 2.45 14.70 -5.48
N SER A 32 1.22 14.31 -5.15
CA SER A 32 0.16 15.25 -4.81
C SER A 32 0.53 16.07 -3.56
N GLU A 33 -0.19 17.16 -3.29
CA GLU A 33 -0.01 17.89 -2.02
C GLU A 33 -0.32 17.01 -0.80
N SER A 34 -1.34 16.15 -0.91
CA SER A 34 -1.67 15.17 0.14
C SER A 34 -0.54 14.16 0.34
N ASP A 35 0.08 13.66 -0.73
CA ASP A 35 1.22 12.74 -0.62
C ASP A 35 2.42 13.39 0.04
N ARG A 36 2.72 14.65 -0.32
CA ARG A 36 3.81 15.41 0.33
C ARG A 36 3.56 15.58 1.81
N PHE A 37 2.34 15.93 2.21
CA PHE A 37 1.94 16.02 3.61
C PHE A 37 2.17 14.70 4.35
N PHE A 38 1.67 13.57 3.81
CA PHE A 38 1.86 12.27 4.47
C PHE A 38 3.32 11.82 4.50
N LEU A 39 4.12 12.12 3.48
CA LEU A 39 5.56 11.86 3.46
C LEU A 39 6.29 12.64 4.55
N ASP A 40 5.94 13.90 4.77
CA ASP A 40 6.53 14.74 5.81
C ASP A 40 6.15 14.26 7.23
N GLU A 41 4.89 13.89 7.44
CA GLU A 41 4.41 13.29 8.70
C GLU A 41 5.11 11.96 9.01
N ALA A 42 5.22 11.06 8.02
CA ALA A 42 5.94 9.79 8.18
C ALA A 42 7.41 10.01 8.52
N ALA A 43 8.07 10.96 7.84
CA ALA A 43 9.46 11.32 8.13
C ALA A 43 9.61 11.94 9.53
N SER A 44 8.64 12.73 9.98
CA SER A 44 8.61 13.32 11.32
C SER A 44 8.54 12.25 12.40
N ALA A 45 7.58 11.32 12.27
CA ALA A 45 7.43 10.18 13.17
C ALA A 45 8.69 9.30 13.24
N CYS A 46 9.34 9.07 12.10
CA CYS A 46 10.60 8.33 12.04
C CYS A 46 11.76 9.03 12.78
N ARG A 47 11.84 10.37 12.72
CA ARG A 47 12.84 11.15 13.47
C ARG A 47 12.56 11.16 14.98
N SER A 48 11.30 11.24 15.39
CA SER A 48 10.92 11.26 16.80
C SER A 48 10.93 9.88 17.47
N GLY A 49 10.94 8.79 16.69
CA GLY A 49 10.82 7.44 17.24
C GLY A 49 9.39 7.09 17.67
N ASP A 50 8.39 7.82 17.15
CA ASP A 50 6.97 7.58 17.41
C ASP A 50 6.37 6.65 16.34
N PHE A 51 6.43 5.34 16.58
CA PHE A 51 5.88 4.34 15.65
C PHE A 51 4.35 4.44 15.47
N PRO A 52 3.54 4.63 16.54
CA PRO A 52 2.11 4.88 16.36
C PRO A 52 1.80 6.06 15.43
N ALA A 53 2.53 7.18 15.54
CA ALA A 53 2.37 8.32 14.64
C ALA A 53 2.80 8.00 13.19
N PHE A 54 3.75 7.07 12.99
CA PHE A 54 4.16 6.63 11.65
C PHE A 54 3.09 5.78 10.95
N LEU A 55 2.31 4.98 11.69
CA LEU A 55 1.34 4.07 11.07
C LEU A 55 0.26 4.82 10.28
N TRP A 56 -0.18 5.98 10.76
CA TRP A 56 -1.23 6.78 10.11
C TRP A 56 -0.87 7.20 8.66
N PRO A 57 0.22 7.95 8.40
CA PRO A 57 0.59 8.31 7.04
C PRO A 57 0.91 7.08 6.18
N PHE A 58 1.47 6.01 6.78
CA PHE A 58 1.73 4.75 6.08
C PHE A 58 0.42 4.07 5.63
N ALA A 59 -0.60 4.08 6.48
CA ALA A 59 -1.92 3.54 6.15
C ALA A 59 -2.64 4.38 5.10
N ASN A 60 -2.47 5.71 5.12
CA ASN A 60 -3.28 6.60 4.30
C ASN A 60 -2.67 6.95 2.93
N SER A 61 -1.35 6.87 2.74
CA SER A 61 -0.71 7.25 1.45
C SER A 61 0.01 6.09 0.77
N SER A 62 -0.32 5.86 -0.51
CA SER A 62 0.44 4.93 -1.36
C SER A 62 1.86 5.43 -1.61
N ALA A 63 2.11 6.74 -1.67
CA ALA A 63 3.45 7.30 -1.80
C ALA A 63 4.33 6.98 -0.57
N VAL A 64 3.77 7.06 0.64
CA VAL A 64 4.47 6.65 1.88
C VAL A 64 4.78 5.16 1.85
N ARG A 65 3.83 4.32 1.42
CA ARG A 65 4.07 2.88 1.24
C ARG A 65 5.08 2.55 0.15
N ALA A 66 5.11 3.30 -0.94
CA ALA A 66 6.11 3.13 -1.99
C ALA A 66 7.52 3.48 -1.47
N ARG A 67 7.64 4.49 -0.60
CA ARG A 67 8.91 4.91 0.00
C ARG A 67 9.39 3.98 1.11
N TYR A 68 8.49 3.54 1.98
CA TYR A 68 8.82 2.82 3.22
C TYR A 68 8.34 1.36 3.21
N GLY A 69 7.78 0.87 2.13
CA GLY A 69 7.48 -0.55 1.96
C GLY A 69 8.73 -1.33 1.57
N ALA A 70 8.88 -2.57 2.03
CA ALA A 70 9.82 -3.49 1.38
C ALA A 70 9.39 -3.68 -0.09
N ALA A 71 10.36 -3.59 -1.01
CA ALA A 71 10.15 -3.50 -2.46
C ALA A 71 9.08 -4.47 -3.02
N ALA A 72 8.30 -3.97 -3.97
CA ALA A 72 7.21 -4.62 -4.74
C ALA A 72 6.03 -5.23 -3.95
N GLY A 73 6.02 -5.16 -2.60
CA GLY A 73 4.99 -5.81 -1.77
C GLY A 73 4.08 -4.88 -0.97
N ALA A 74 4.46 -3.62 -0.76
CA ALA A 74 3.58 -2.64 -0.11
C ALA A 74 2.53 -2.15 -1.11
N SER A 75 1.58 -3.04 -1.38
CA SER A 75 0.55 -2.88 -2.40
C SER A 75 -0.43 -1.74 -2.10
N ASP A 76 -1.18 -1.33 -3.12
CA ASP A 76 -2.41 -0.52 -2.99
C ASP A 76 -3.49 -1.21 -2.15
N ASP A 77 -3.26 -2.45 -1.73
CA ASP A 77 -4.16 -3.27 -0.93
C ASP A 77 -3.75 -3.33 0.55
N PHE A 78 -3.17 -2.26 1.09
CA PHE A 78 -2.90 -2.18 2.54
C PHE A 78 -4.22 -2.28 3.34
N PRO A 79 -4.32 -3.17 4.35
CA PRO A 79 -5.60 -3.70 4.83
C PRO A 79 -6.43 -2.71 5.66
N ILE A 80 -5.80 -1.68 6.23
CA ILE A 80 -6.44 -0.70 7.10
C ILE A 80 -6.12 0.73 6.64
N VAL A 81 -6.96 1.67 7.05
CA VAL A 81 -6.82 3.11 6.79
C VAL A 81 -7.43 3.84 7.98
N MET A 82 -6.96 5.05 8.28
CA MET A 82 -7.53 5.87 9.34
C MET A 82 -8.44 6.96 8.76
N ILE A 83 -9.66 7.05 9.29
CA ILE A 83 -10.63 8.11 9.01
C ILE A 83 -11.05 8.68 10.37
N ASP A 84 -10.98 10.00 10.54
CA ASP A 84 -11.40 10.70 11.77
C ASP A 84 -10.91 10.01 13.05
N TYR A 85 -9.59 9.81 13.14
CA TYR A 85 -8.89 9.17 14.27
C TYR A 85 -9.24 7.71 14.54
N SER A 86 -10.02 7.06 13.67
CA SER A 86 -10.44 5.67 13.79
C SER A 86 -9.88 4.83 12.65
N TYR A 87 -9.32 3.66 12.97
CA TYR A 87 -8.94 2.71 11.92
C TYR A 87 -10.16 1.95 11.43
N VAL A 88 -10.24 1.81 10.11
CA VAL A 88 -11.27 1.02 9.40
C VAL A 88 -10.60 0.09 8.40
N THR A 89 -11.32 -0.92 7.92
CA THR A 89 -10.81 -1.76 6.84
C THR A 89 -10.74 -0.96 5.53
N ARG A 90 -9.73 -1.25 4.70
CA ARG A 90 -9.62 -0.66 3.35
C ARG A 90 -10.83 -0.97 2.48
N ALA A 91 -11.36 -2.18 2.60
CA ALA A 91 -12.54 -2.59 1.84
C ALA A 91 -13.76 -1.71 2.18
N SER A 92 -13.98 -1.43 3.47
CA SER A 92 -15.07 -0.56 3.91
C SER A 92 -14.87 0.91 3.54
N GLU A 93 -13.63 1.42 3.56
CA GLU A 93 -13.34 2.79 3.11
C GLU A 93 -13.65 2.97 1.62
N ARG A 94 -13.25 2.02 0.77
CA ARG A 94 -13.62 2.06 -0.67
C ARG A 94 -15.14 2.06 -0.87
N LEU A 95 -15.89 1.32 -0.05
CA LEU A 95 -17.35 1.34 -0.07
C LEU A 95 -17.92 2.67 0.43
N PHE A 96 -17.34 3.25 1.46
CA PHE A 96 -17.70 4.58 1.97
C PHE A 96 -17.55 5.64 0.87
N GLU A 97 -16.39 5.72 0.23
CA GLU A 97 -16.12 6.66 -0.86
C GLU A 97 -17.05 6.43 -2.07
N ALA A 98 -17.22 5.17 -2.50
CA ALA A 98 -18.07 4.84 -3.64
C ALA A 98 -19.56 5.12 -3.40
N ASN A 99 -20.01 5.16 -2.13
CA ASN A 99 -21.41 5.37 -1.75
C ASN A 99 -21.67 6.76 -1.13
N GLY A 100 -20.83 7.75 -1.46
CA GLY A 100 -21.05 9.15 -1.07
C GLY A 100 -20.82 9.43 0.41
N GLY A 101 -19.97 8.65 1.07
CA GLY A 101 -19.57 8.86 2.45
C GLY A 101 -20.58 8.40 3.49
N ASP A 102 -21.34 7.33 3.24
CA ASP A 102 -22.24 6.75 4.26
C ASP A 102 -21.43 6.04 5.36
N PRO A 103 -21.36 6.58 6.59
CA PRO A 103 -20.52 6.02 7.66
C PRO A 103 -20.94 4.61 8.07
N ARG A 104 -22.17 4.16 7.76
CA ARG A 104 -22.63 2.79 8.02
C ARG A 104 -21.91 1.74 7.19
N GLN A 105 -21.17 2.15 6.15
CA GLN A 105 -20.32 1.26 5.37
C GLN A 105 -19.00 0.95 6.07
N LEU A 106 -18.59 1.76 7.06
CA LEU A 106 -17.31 1.62 7.74
C LEU A 106 -17.29 0.39 8.65
N VAL A 107 -16.24 -0.41 8.51
CA VAL A 107 -15.92 -1.51 9.41
C VAL A 107 -14.74 -1.10 10.24
N TYR A 108 -15.01 -0.71 11.48
CA TYR A 108 -14.00 -0.28 12.45
C TYR A 108 -13.08 -1.41 12.87
N VAL A 109 -11.84 -1.05 13.18
CA VAL A 109 -10.74 -1.96 13.47
C VAL A 109 -10.07 -1.57 14.78
N GLN A 110 -9.95 -2.54 15.69
CA GLN A 110 -9.09 -2.42 16.86
C GLN A 110 -7.66 -2.54 16.37
N VAL A 111 -6.80 -1.63 16.80
CA VAL A 111 -5.36 -1.65 16.49
C VAL A 111 -4.58 -1.68 17.79
N ASP A 112 -3.76 -2.71 17.96
CA ASP A 112 -2.91 -2.89 19.13
C ASP A 112 -1.43 -2.86 18.68
N PHE A 113 -0.64 -2.04 19.36
CA PHE A 113 0.78 -1.87 19.09
C PHE A 113 1.61 -2.70 20.09
N SER A 114 2.64 -3.36 19.59
CA SER A 114 3.63 -4.03 20.44
C SER A 114 5.01 -3.98 19.81
N THR A 115 6.05 -3.91 20.64
CA THR A 115 7.44 -4.02 20.17
C THR A 115 7.96 -5.41 20.52
N GLY A 116 8.25 -6.20 19.50
CA GLY A 116 8.80 -7.53 19.63
C GLY A 116 10.30 -7.55 19.95
N PRO A 117 10.86 -8.73 20.21
CA PRO A 117 12.31 -8.91 20.24
C PRO A 117 12.93 -8.48 18.91
N ASP A 118 14.18 -8.05 18.94
CA ASP A 118 14.92 -7.50 17.79
C ASP A 118 14.39 -6.16 17.24
N GLY A 119 13.56 -5.44 18.00
CA GLY A 119 13.07 -4.10 17.63
C GLY A 119 12.07 -4.13 16.46
N VAL A 120 11.34 -5.23 16.30
CA VAL A 120 10.24 -5.34 15.34
C VAL A 120 9.01 -4.67 15.95
N GLU A 121 8.50 -3.62 15.31
CA GLU A 121 7.21 -3.04 15.67
C GLU A 121 6.10 -3.87 15.04
N ARG A 122 5.15 -4.32 15.85
CA ARG A 122 4.01 -5.14 15.43
C ARG A 122 2.72 -4.37 15.66
N VAL A 123 1.88 -4.38 14.63
CA VAL A 123 0.52 -3.84 14.66
C VAL A 123 -0.44 -5.01 14.49
N ASP A 124 -1.10 -5.41 15.56
CA ASP A 124 -2.21 -6.34 15.48
C ASP A 124 -3.48 -5.56 15.15
N TRP A 125 -4.27 -6.07 14.22
CA TRP A 125 -5.50 -5.42 13.81
C TRP A 125 -6.65 -6.42 13.73
N ALA A 126 -7.84 -6.04 14.17
CA ALA A 126 -9.03 -6.89 14.09
C ALA A 126 -10.30 -6.06 13.85
N PRO A 127 -11.10 -6.38 12.81
CA PRO A 127 -12.41 -5.74 12.64
C PRO A 127 -13.35 -6.18 13.76
N GLY A 128 -14.22 -5.27 14.20
CA GLY A 128 -15.12 -5.57 15.30
C GLY A 128 -16.31 -4.65 15.46
N ARG A 129 -17.15 -4.97 16.45
CA ARG A 129 -18.15 -4.06 17.01
C ARG A 129 -17.62 -3.46 18.28
N PHE A 130 -17.99 -2.22 18.51
CA PHE A 130 -17.50 -1.44 19.62
C PHE A 130 -18.68 -0.88 20.41
N GLU A 131 -18.52 -0.85 21.73
CA GLU A 131 -19.38 -0.09 22.63
C GLU A 131 -18.82 1.34 22.73
N PRO A 132 -19.62 2.38 22.38
CA PRO A 132 -19.17 3.76 22.49
C PRO A 132 -18.74 4.11 23.91
N ASP A 133 -17.63 4.82 24.04
CA ASP A 133 -17.17 5.41 25.30
C ASP A 133 -17.11 6.95 25.20
N GLU A 134 -16.61 7.62 26.22
CA GLU A 134 -16.54 9.09 26.27
C GLU A 134 -15.44 9.70 25.36
N GLY A 135 -14.72 8.89 24.58
CA GLY A 135 -13.56 9.31 23.79
C GLY A 135 -13.82 9.53 22.29
N ASP A 136 -12.82 10.12 21.61
CA ASP A 136 -12.77 10.16 20.15
C ASP A 136 -12.38 8.78 19.63
N GLY A 137 -13.31 8.09 18.95
CA GLY A 137 -13.04 6.78 18.36
C GLY A 137 -14.27 5.87 18.31
N PRO A 138 -14.09 4.60 17.93
CA PRO A 138 -15.19 3.64 17.89
C PRO A 138 -15.62 3.16 19.30
N GLY A 139 -14.79 3.37 20.32
CA GLY A 139 -15.01 2.93 21.70
C GLY A 139 -14.30 1.61 22.03
N THR A 140 -14.86 0.84 22.96
CA THR A 140 -14.28 -0.43 23.43
C THR A 140 -14.72 -1.61 22.55
N LEU A 141 -13.78 -2.42 22.06
CA LEU A 141 -14.09 -3.62 21.28
C LEU A 141 -14.90 -4.64 22.11
N ILE A 142 -16.11 -4.97 21.66
CA ILE A 142 -16.99 -5.96 22.32
C ILE A 142 -17.11 -7.28 21.55
N GLU A 143 -16.87 -7.27 20.24
CA GLU A 143 -16.99 -8.46 19.39
C GLU A 143 -16.04 -8.36 18.18
N LYS A 144 -15.26 -9.40 17.90
CA LYS A 144 -14.52 -9.51 16.63
C LYS A 144 -15.46 -10.02 15.54
N THR A 145 -15.56 -9.28 14.43
CA THR A 145 -16.55 -9.55 13.37
C THR A 145 -15.95 -10.22 12.13
N GLY A 146 -14.63 -10.36 12.07
CA GLY A 146 -13.96 -10.91 10.90
C GLY A 146 -12.49 -11.25 11.16
N PRO A 147 -11.80 -11.76 10.13
CA PRO A 147 -10.38 -12.04 10.24
C PRO A 147 -9.59 -10.74 10.41
N GLY A 148 -8.75 -10.71 11.43
CA GLY A 148 -7.73 -9.69 11.62
C GLY A 148 -6.41 -10.04 10.95
N GLY A 149 -5.33 -9.45 11.43
CA GLY A 149 -3.98 -9.75 10.99
C GLY A 149 -2.93 -9.07 11.85
N SER A 150 -1.69 -9.15 11.38
CA SER A 150 -0.54 -8.51 11.99
C SER A 150 0.33 -7.88 10.92
N LEU A 151 0.79 -6.66 11.16
CA LEU A 151 1.75 -5.96 10.32
C LEU A 151 3.06 -5.84 11.08
N HIS A 152 4.16 -6.26 10.48
CA HIS A 152 5.47 -6.21 11.13
C HIS A 152 6.38 -5.21 10.42
N PHE A 153 6.89 -4.27 11.19
CA PHE A 153 7.78 -3.22 10.74
C PHE A 153 9.14 -3.38 11.38
N ARG A 154 10.19 -3.16 10.61
CA ARG A 154 11.56 -3.09 11.12
C ARG A 154 12.13 -1.73 10.83
N LYS A 155 12.85 -1.16 11.80
CA LYS A 155 13.63 0.05 11.54
C LYS A 155 14.76 -0.27 10.57
N ALA A 156 14.80 0.43 9.44
CA ALA A 156 15.79 0.27 8.40
C ALA A 156 16.32 1.65 8.00
N ALA A 157 17.64 1.83 8.10
CA ALA A 157 18.30 3.11 7.90
C ALA A 157 17.65 4.25 8.71
N ASP A 158 16.84 5.08 8.06
CA ASP A 158 16.25 6.30 8.59
C ASP A 158 14.77 6.16 9.03
N CYS A 159 14.10 5.04 8.76
CA CYS A 159 12.65 4.93 9.02
C CYS A 159 12.20 3.48 9.23
N TRP A 160 10.93 3.26 9.59
CA TRP A 160 10.35 1.91 9.64
C TRP A 160 9.99 1.42 8.24
N GLN A 161 10.20 0.13 8.02
CA GLN A 161 9.82 -0.55 6.80
C GLN A 161 8.88 -1.71 7.08
N LEU A 162 7.78 -1.80 6.32
CA LEU A 162 6.89 -2.96 6.39
C LEU A 162 7.63 -4.18 5.84
N THR A 163 7.82 -5.19 6.69
CA THR A 163 8.52 -6.44 6.36
C THR A 163 7.59 -7.63 6.21
N GLN A 164 6.45 -7.63 6.91
CA GLN A 164 5.44 -8.68 6.80
C GLN A 164 4.04 -8.09 6.93
N ASP A 165 3.13 -8.50 6.05
CA ASP A 165 1.68 -8.31 6.17
C ASP A 165 1.05 -9.71 6.29
N ILE A 166 0.64 -10.08 7.50
CA ILE A 166 0.04 -11.38 7.81
C ILE A 166 -1.46 -11.17 7.93
N ARG A 167 -2.22 -11.80 7.03
CA ARG A 167 -3.69 -11.74 7.04
C ARG A 167 -4.25 -13.08 7.48
N ASN A 168 -5.02 -13.07 8.56
CA ASN A 168 -5.68 -14.28 9.02
C ASN A 168 -6.77 -14.66 8.03
N LYS A 169 -6.95 -15.96 7.77
CA LYS A 169 -8.10 -16.43 6.99
C LYS A 169 -9.31 -16.52 7.92
N ALA A 170 -10.49 -16.26 7.39
CA ALA A 170 -11.72 -16.56 8.10
C ALA A 170 -11.75 -18.08 8.40
N GLY A 171 -11.74 -18.46 9.68
CA GLY A 171 -11.93 -19.85 10.10
C GLY A 171 -10.70 -20.61 10.65
N ALA A 172 -9.66 -19.94 11.15
CA ALA A 172 -8.74 -20.60 12.09
C ALA A 172 -9.30 -20.43 13.52
N PRO A 173 -9.81 -21.50 14.17
CA PRO A 173 -10.27 -21.46 15.56
C PRO A 173 -9.12 -21.19 16.54
#